data_AF-A0A0Q9QSC1-F1
#
_entry.id   AF-A0A0Q9QSC1-F1
#
_cell.length_a   1.000
_cell.length_b   1.000
_cell.length_c   1.000
_cell.angle_alpha   90.00
_cell.angle_beta   90.00
_cell.angle_gamma   90.00
#
_symmetry.space_group_name_H-M   'P 1'
#
loop_
_entity.id
_entity.type
_entity.pdbx_description
1 polymer ?
#
loop_
_entity_poly.entity_id
_entity_poly.type
_entity_poly.pdbx_seq_one_letter_code
_entity_poly.pdbx_strand_id
1 'polypeptide(L)'
;MPGRRRRLWAASGLVASLSLVPILAAVESPVSAATTELVTNTSVETALAPWSSAYNASSRVERTTGGYDGAYAVRASNSQTVARDVGFRDKPSNVTSTVAGQVYDLSVWVRSEVAGRTINLKVKEITPSGSSPGVLTQPLQAPDTGWHRLALSYAARGAGNSLSFIVYATSVAPGQGFWADQFSVSVTTPDPTPTETPTGTETPTPTETPTGTETPTPTETPTFTETPTETPPPPPPPSETVRVASTTETVPTGVVGDTADDPAIWVDTGDPAASLVVTNEKTVRRLTVLDLSGQVVQRIETAGFVGNVDVRADIVAAAQSGIRLWRVATTEEGPRLEPAQEQSGNASTGGEGLCMYDPGAPGVGDGLYVVNVQRSTFRVRMHPLTDADADTLLQVQPAVRQFFLGSEGEGCVADDATGALYLSEEDVGIWKYDLTAAGTVPPRVRLASLDANLSADVEGLALVGGELIASAQNVVAPRDNWYSRYDAVTGQHLGRFRIVDGPTSDDCDQTDGIAAQGGYLGPAFPQGLFVCQDGYNDAPGTSGTQNFKLAPLHLVDGVL
;
A
#
# COMPACT_ATOMS: atom_id res chain seq x y z
N MET A 1 -70.95 -42.64 23.32
CA MET A 1 -72.02 -43.00 22.36
C MET A 1 -72.69 -41.72 21.86
N PRO A 2 -73.26 -41.73 20.64
CA PRO A 2 -72.80 -40.90 19.52
C PRO A 2 -73.70 -39.70 19.19
N GLY A 3 -73.19 -38.83 18.31
CA GLY A 3 -73.88 -38.61 17.03
C GLY A 3 -74.82 -37.40 16.88
N ARG A 4 -74.33 -36.44 16.09
CA ARG A 4 -75.00 -35.76 14.96
C ARG A 4 -76.27 -34.91 15.17
N ARG A 5 -76.11 -33.64 14.73
CA ARG A 5 -76.94 -32.83 13.79
C ARG A 5 -78.41 -32.59 14.20
N ARG A 6 -78.98 -31.38 14.10
CA ARG A 6 -79.12 -30.50 12.92
C ARG A 6 -79.56 -29.09 13.35
N ARG A 7 -79.25 -28.12 12.50
CA ARG A 7 -79.63 -26.70 12.56
C ARG A 7 -81.11 -26.48 12.22
N LEU A 8 -81.70 -25.43 12.80
CA LEU A 8 -82.80 -24.65 12.21
C LEU A 8 -82.66 -23.19 12.68
N TRP A 9 -82.81 -22.28 11.72
CA TRP A 9 -82.67 -20.83 11.82
C TRP A 9 -83.96 -20.18 12.33
N ALA A 10 -83.83 -19.12 13.14
CA ALA A 10 -84.73 -17.97 13.14
C ALA A 10 -83.97 -16.75 13.70
N ALA A 11 -84.10 -15.63 13.01
CA ALA A 11 -83.23 -14.48 13.10
C ALA A 11 -83.86 -13.30 13.88
N SER A 12 -82.95 -12.42 14.29
CA SER A 12 -83.08 -10.95 14.39
C SER A 12 -83.49 -10.35 15.73
N GLY A 13 -82.56 -9.54 16.25
CA GLY A 13 -82.79 -8.48 17.22
C GLY A 13 -81.83 -8.51 18.40
N LEU A 14 -80.60 -7.99 18.25
CA LEU A 14 -79.78 -7.65 19.42
C LEU A 14 -79.08 -6.29 19.25
N VAL A 15 -79.41 -5.43 20.22
CA VAL A 15 -78.77 -4.18 20.59
C VAL A 15 -77.32 -4.46 20.99
N ALA A 16 -76.36 -3.78 20.36
CA ALA A 16 -74.95 -3.86 20.74
C ALA A 16 -74.57 -2.65 21.60
N SER A 17 -74.44 -2.90 22.89
CA SER A 17 -73.73 -2.10 23.89
C SER A 17 -72.24 -1.96 23.51
N LEU A 18 -71.75 -0.71 23.44
CA LEU A 18 -70.33 -0.41 23.28
C LEU A 18 -69.55 -0.85 24.54
N SER A 19 -68.73 -1.88 24.38
CA SER A 19 -67.68 -2.24 25.35
C SER A 19 -66.43 -1.45 25.04
N LEU A 20 -65.95 -0.63 25.98
CA LEU A 20 -64.62 -0.01 25.94
C LEU A 20 -63.58 -1.14 25.98
N VAL A 21 -62.84 -1.32 24.88
CA VAL A 21 -61.62 -2.13 24.82
C VAL A 21 -60.47 -1.24 25.29
N PRO A 22 -59.64 -1.64 26.26
CA PRO A 22 -58.41 -0.91 26.56
C PRO A 22 -57.50 -1.04 25.34
N ILE A 23 -57.14 0.11 24.75
CA ILE A 23 -56.10 0.18 23.72
C ILE A 23 -54.79 -0.14 24.44
N LEU A 24 -54.33 -1.38 24.30
CA LEU A 24 -52.94 -1.73 24.54
C LEU A 24 -52.14 -0.93 23.51
N ALA A 25 -51.40 0.08 23.94
CA ALA A 25 -50.34 0.65 23.12
C ALA A 25 -49.37 -0.51 22.82
N ALA A 26 -49.31 -0.92 21.55
CA ALA A 26 -48.27 -1.82 21.09
C ALA A 26 -46.94 -1.12 21.35
N VAL A 27 -46.16 -1.64 22.30
CA VAL A 27 -44.73 -1.37 22.32
C VAL A 27 -44.19 -2.00 21.06
N GLU A 28 -43.95 -1.18 20.03
CA GLU A 28 -43.18 -1.63 18.88
C GLU A 28 -41.83 -2.11 19.40
N SER A 29 -41.58 -3.40 19.22
CA SER A 29 -40.25 -3.97 19.47
C SER A 29 -39.28 -3.27 18.52
N PRO A 30 -38.08 -2.88 18.96
CA PRO A 30 -37.10 -2.30 18.05
C PRO A 30 -36.87 -3.30 16.92
N VAL A 31 -37.14 -2.87 15.68
CA VAL A 31 -36.87 -3.68 14.49
C VAL A 31 -35.36 -3.91 14.48
N SER A 32 -34.94 -5.16 14.63
CA SER A 32 -33.52 -5.52 14.57
C SER A 32 -32.98 -5.13 13.20
N ALA A 33 -31.81 -4.48 13.17
CA ALA A 33 -31.12 -4.19 11.91
C ALA A 33 -30.99 -5.48 11.09
N ALA A 34 -31.33 -5.43 9.80
CA ALA A 34 -31.32 -6.58 8.93
C ALA A 34 -29.87 -6.90 8.51
N THR A 35 -29.45 -8.15 8.71
CA THR A 35 -28.15 -8.67 8.27
C THR A 35 -28.32 -9.47 6.98
N THR A 36 -27.53 -9.19 5.95
CA THR A 36 -27.53 -9.91 4.66
C THR A 36 -26.25 -10.72 4.50
N GLU A 37 -26.37 -12.03 4.23
CA GLU A 37 -25.24 -12.92 3.90
C GLU A 37 -24.94 -12.88 2.39
N LEU A 38 -23.66 -12.71 2.05
CA LEU A 38 -23.18 -12.54 0.67
C LEU A 38 -22.45 -13.79 0.14
N VAL A 39 -22.09 -14.75 1.00
CA VAL A 39 -21.54 -16.05 0.59
C VAL A 39 -22.68 -17.02 0.30
N THR A 40 -22.73 -17.53 -0.93
CA THR A 40 -23.82 -18.40 -1.40
C THR A 40 -23.64 -19.89 -1.07
N ASN A 41 -22.40 -20.32 -0.80
CA ASN A 41 -22.04 -21.71 -0.51
C ASN A 41 -21.13 -21.74 0.72
N THR A 42 -21.71 -21.38 1.87
CA THR A 42 -21.01 -21.16 3.14
C THR A 42 -20.32 -22.43 3.65
N SER A 43 -20.90 -23.60 3.44
CA SER A 43 -20.41 -24.90 3.92
C SER A 43 -19.88 -25.84 2.83
N VAL A 44 -19.74 -25.35 1.59
CA VAL A 44 -19.24 -26.16 0.45
C VAL A 44 -19.95 -27.51 0.26
N GLU A 45 -21.24 -27.60 0.54
CA GLU A 45 -21.99 -28.87 0.49
C GLU A 45 -22.38 -29.32 -0.92
N THR A 46 -22.26 -28.44 -1.91
CA THR A 46 -22.61 -28.75 -3.31
C THR A 46 -21.40 -28.75 -4.23
N ALA A 47 -20.49 -27.80 -4.06
CA ALA A 47 -19.30 -27.63 -4.89
C ALA A 47 -18.15 -26.98 -4.10
N LEU A 48 -16.94 -27.07 -4.67
CA LEU A 48 -15.76 -26.36 -4.16
C LEU A 48 -15.81 -24.85 -4.47
N ALA A 49 -16.44 -24.46 -5.58
CA ALA A 49 -16.54 -23.06 -5.99
C ALA A 49 -17.32 -22.23 -4.93
N PRO A 50 -16.92 -20.96 -4.71
CA PRO A 50 -15.91 -20.18 -5.46
C PRO A 50 -14.46 -20.36 -4.97
N TRP A 51 -14.20 -21.26 -4.02
CA TRP A 51 -12.87 -21.40 -3.39
C TRP A 51 -11.87 -22.07 -4.34
N SER A 52 -10.75 -21.42 -4.58
CA SER A 52 -9.79 -21.86 -5.60
C SER A 52 -8.33 -21.72 -5.16
N SER A 53 -7.43 -22.44 -5.84
CA SER A 53 -5.97 -22.31 -5.68
C SER A 53 -5.39 -21.01 -6.20
N ALA A 54 -6.23 -20.03 -6.58
CA ALA A 54 -5.78 -18.76 -7.12
C ALA A 54 -4.99 -17.89 -6.11
N TYR A 55 -4.77 -18.36 -4.88
CA TYR A 55 -3.88 -17.74 -3.89
C TYR A 55 -2.41 -17.76 -4.34
N ASN A 56 -1.84 -18.92 -4.64
CA ASN A 56 -0.46 -19.07 -5.15
C ASN A 56 -0.23 -20.46 -5.78
N ALA A 57 0.91 -20.64 -6.44
CA ALA A 57 1.26 -21.89 -7.13
C ALA A 57 1.55 -23.09 -6.20
N SER A 58 1.89 -22.85 -4.92
CA SER A 58 2.14 -23.91 -3.93
C SER A 58 0.86 -24.51 -3.35
N SER A 59 -0.30 -23.89 -3.59
CA SER A 59 -1.57 -24.30 -3.01
C SER A 59 -2.28 -25.36 -3.84
N ARG A 60 -2.51 -26.52 -3.23
CA ARG A 60 -3.50 -27.48 -3.71
C ARG A 60 -4.77 -27.36 -2.86
N VAL A 61 -5.87 -27.00 -3.53
CA VAL A 61 -7.16 -26.69 -2.91
C VAL A 61 -8.19 -27.70 -3.35
N GLU A 62 -8.86 -28.33 -2.40
CA GLU A 62 -9.82 -29.40 -2.66
C GLU A 62 -10.98 -29.37 -1.70
N ARG A 63 -12.09 -29.99 -2.11
CA ARG A 63 -13.22 -30.28 -1.25
C ARG A 63 -13.04 -31.66 -0.64
N THR A 64 -13.02 -31.74 0.69
CA THR A 64 -12.84 -33.00 1.44
C THR A 64 -13.97 -33.21 2.43
N THR A 65 -14.24 -34.45 2.83
CA THR A 65 -15.23 -34.73 3.88
C THR A 65 -14.72 -34.37 5.28
N GLY A 66 -15.64 -34.25 6.25
CA GLY A 66 -15.33 -33.90 7.64
C GLY A 66 -15.36 -32.40 7.90
N GLY A 67 -16.41 -31.74 7.38
CA GLY A 67 -16.71 -30.33 7.61
C GLY A 67 -17.02 -29.98 9.06
N TYR A 68 -16.98 -28.68 9.35
CA TYR A 68 -17.49 -28.10 10.58
C TYR A 68 -19.02 -28.00 10.54
N ASP A 69 -19.57 -27.51 9.42
CA ASP A 69 -21.00 -27.36 9.17
C ASP A 69 -21.36 -28.17 7.93
N GLY A 70 -22.04 -29.31 8.11
CA GLY A 70 -22.31 -30.25 7.02
C GLY A 70 -21.24 -31.33 6.85
N ALA A 71 -21.18 -31.92 5.66
CA ALA A 71 -20.33 -33.07 5.37
C ALA A 71 -18.95 -32.70 4.82
N TYR A 72 -18.76 -31.50 4.27
CA TYR A 72 -17.58 -31.12 3.50
C TYR A 72 -16.90 -29.86 4.01
N ALA A 73 -15.62 -29.71 3.66
CA ALA A 73 -14.82 -28.53 3.92
C ALA A 73 -13.83 -28.29 2.77
N VAL A 74 -13.30 -27.08 2.69
CA VAL A 74 -12.16 -26.74 1.82
C VAL A 74 -10.88 -27.15 2.53
N ARG A 75 -10.00 -27.91 1.86
CA ARG A 75 -8.63 -28.21 2.30
C ARG A 75 -7.65 -27.48 1.41
N ALA A 76 -6.77 -26.68 2.01
CA ALA A 76 -5.55 -26.18 1.36
C ALA A 76 -4.34 -26.97 1.86
N SER A 77 -3.49 -27.39 0.93
CA SER A 77 -2.29 -28.19 1.24
C SER A 77 -1.10 -27.81 0.37
N ASN A 78 0.10 -28.08 0.88
CA ASN A 78 1.34 -27.77 0.19
C ASN A 78 1.65 -28.83 -0.87
N SER A 79 1.60 -28.42 -2.14
CA SER A 79 1.91 -29.26 -3.30
C SER A 79 3.41 -29.38 -3.60
N GLN A 80 4.25 -28.64 -2.88
CA GLN A 80 5.69 -28.55 -3.12
C GLN A 80 6.48 -29.50 -2.21
N THR A 81 7.75 -29.71 -2.54
CA THR A 81 8.68 -30.59 -1.80
C THR A 81 9.39 -29.89 -0.63
N VAL A 82 9.16 -28.60 -0.45
CA VAL A 82 9.70 -27.77 0.65
C VAL A 82 8.58 -26.99 1.33
N ALA A 83 8.81 -26.50 2.54
CA ALA A 83 7.82 -25.70 3.25
C ALA A 83 7.47 -24.42 2.48
N ARG A 84 6.16 -24.15 2.35
CA ARG A 84 5.60 -23.03 1.58
C ARG A 84 4.32 -22.53 2.21
N ASP A 85 3.95 -21.31 1.87
CA ASP A 85 2.66 -20.76 2.20
C ASP A 85 1.59 -21.37 1.31
N VAL A 86 0.45 -21.71 1.90
CA VAL A 86 -0.67 -22.34 1.19
C VAL A 86 -1.97 -21.71 1.61
N GLY A 87 -2.92 -21.64 0.71
CA GLY A 87 -4.19 -21.01 0.95
C GLY A 87 -5.10 -21.10 -0.25
N PHE A 88 -6.21 -20.40 -0.16
CA PHE A 88 -7.18 -20.27 -1.21
C PHE A 88 -7.84 -18.91 -1.12
N ARG A 89 -8.52 -18.53 -2.19
CA ARG A 89 -9.39 -17.37 -2.21
C ARG A 89 -10.67 -17.66 -2.97
N ASP A 90 -11.70 -16.89 -2.71
CA ASP A 90 -12.86 -16.86 -3.60
C ASP A 90 -12.46 -16.30 -4.97
N LYS A 91 -12.81 -17.02 -6.03
CA LYS A 91 -12.64 -16.60 -7.42
C LYS A 91 -13.74 -17.20 -8.29
N PRO A 92 -14.66 -16.38 -8.86
CA PRO A 92 -14.79 -14.94 -8.63
C PRO A 92 -15.13 -14.61 -7.17
N SER A 93 -14.91 -13.35 -6.77
CA SER A 93 -15.24 -12.87 -5.42
C SER A 93 -16.72 -12.97 -5.11
N ASN A 94 -17.07 -13.30 -3.86
CA ASN A 94 -18.46 -13.30 -3.39
C ASN A 94 -19.04 -11.89 -3.32
N VAL A 95 -18.23 -10.91 -2.89
CA VAL A 95 -18.57 -9.48 -2.95
C VAL A 95 -17.96 -8.92 -4.22
N THR A 96 -18.80 -8.52 -5.17
CA THR A 96 -18.38 -8.02 -6.48
C THR A 96 -18.53 -6.51 -6.65
N SER A 97 -19.25 -5.86 -5.73
CA SER A 97 -19.48 -4.42 -5.71
C SER A 97 -19.66 -3.97 -4.27
N THR A 98 -18.68 -3.24 -3.74
CA THR A 98 -18.72 -2.68 -2.39
C THR A 98 -19.54 -1.40 -2.35
N VAL A 99 -19.95 -1.00 -1.15
CA VAL A 99 -20.44 0.34 -0.85
C VAL A 99 -19.40 1.03 0.03
N ALA A 100 -18.91 2.21 -0.37
CA ALA A 100 -17.90 2.94 0.41
C ALA A 100 -18.41 3.22 1.84
N GLY A 101 -17.57 2.93 2.84
CA GLY A 101 -17.90 3.03 4.26
C GLY A 101 -18.72 1.87 4.83
N GLN A 102 -19.31 1.00 3.99
CA GLN A 102 -20.05 -0.17 4.49
C GLN A 102 -19.08 -1.14 5.16
N VAL A 103 -19.42 -1.55 6.37
CA VAL A 103 -18.70 -2.60 7.09
C VAL A 103 -19.21 -3.96 6.62
N TYR A 104 -18.26 -4.80 6.21
CA TYR A 104 -18.42 -6.20 5.89
C TYR A 104 -17.83 -7.02 7.03
N ASP A 105 -18.62 -7.89 7.64
CA ASP A 105 -18.19 -8.81 8.68
C ASP A 105 -17.88 -10.16 8.04
N LEU A 106 -16.59 -10.53 8.05
CA LEU A 106 -16.09 -11.77 7.47
C LEU A 106 -15.83 -12.78 8.58
N SER A 107 -16.22 -14.04 8.36
CA SER A 107 -15.78 -15.14 9.22
C SER A 107 -15.66 -16.47 8.53
N VAL A 108 -14.86 -17.35 9.14
CA VAL A 108 -14.61 -18.71 8.69
C VAL A 108 -14.22 -19.56 9.89
N TRP A 109 -14.62 -20.82 9.91
CA TRP A 109 -14.06 -21.81 10.82
C TRP A 109 -12.88 -22.49 10.16
N VAL A 110 -11.76 -22.59 10.88
CA VAL A 110 -10.54 -23.20 10.40
C VAL A 110 -10.02 -24.25 11.37
N ARG A 111 -9.36 -25.28 10.85
CA ARG A 111 -8.59 -26.24 11.66
C ARG A 111 -7.29 -26.60 10.97
N SER A 112 -6.26 -26.94 11.74
CA SER A 112 -4.97 -27.36 11.18
C SER A 112 -4.65 -28.81 11.51
N GLU A 113 -3.83 -29.44 10.66
CA GLU A 113 -3.21 -30.73 10.97
C GLU A 113 -2.21 -30.66 12.13
N VAL A 114 -1.65 -29.47 12.39
CA VAL A 114 -0.61 -29.25 13.39
C VAL A 114 -1.04 -28.14 14.34
N ALA A 115 -1.12 -28.46 15.64
CA ALA A 115 -1.33 -27.48 16.68
C ALA A 115 -0.20 -26.44 16.71
N GLY A 116 -0.53 -25.20 17.05
CA GLY A 116 0.37 -24.05 17.05
C GLY A 116 0.59 -23.42 15.66
N ARG A 117 -0.01 -23.95 14.59
CA ARG A 117 0.09 -23.35 13.24
C ARG A 117 -0.72 -22.05 13.18
N THR A 118 -0.13 -21.03 12.56
CA THR A 118 -0.84 -19.77 12.25
C THR A 118 -1.63 -19.92 10.95
N ILE A 119 -2.93 -19.64 11.01
CA ILE A 119 -3.85 -19.50 9.88
C ILE A 119 -4.34 -18.05 9.87
N ASN A 120 -4.34 -17.43 8.70
CA ASN A 120 -4.68 -16.03 8.49
C ASN A 120 -5.97 -15.93 7.68
N LEU A 121 -6.86 -15.04 8.10
CA LEU A 121 -7.98 -14.55 7.31
C LEU A 121 -7.60 -13.17 6.77
N LYS A 122 -7.54 -13.02 5.46
CA LYS A 122 -7.23 -11.76 4.79
C LYS A 122 -8.40 -11.35 3.89
N VAL A 123 -8.77 -10.09 3.97
CA VAL A 123 -9.64 -9.44 2.99
C VAL A 123 -8.82 -8.45 2.18
N LYS A 124 -8.97 -8.50 0.86
CA LYS A 124 -8.38 -7.55 -0.09
C LYS A 124 -9.52 -6.90 -0.87
N GLU A 125 -9.75 -5.61 -0.71
CA GLU A 125 -10.65 -4.86 -1.58
C GLU A 125 -9.94 -4.61 -2.90
N ILE A 126 -10.57 -4.95 -4.03
CA ILE A 126 -9.97 -4.91 -5.37
C ILE A 126 -10.88 -4.10 -6.28
N THR A 127 -10.36 -3.02 -6.85
CA THR A 127 -11.09 -2.18 -7.81
C THR A 127 -11.37 -2.91 -9.12
N PRO A 128 -12.31 -2.44 -9.96
CA PRO A 128 -12.48 -2.98 -11.31
C PRO A 128 -11.21 -2.97 -12.17
N SER A 129 -10.28 -2.05 -11.91
CA SER A 129 -8.97 -1.98 -12.58
C SER A 129 -7.91 -2.91 -11.97
N GLY A 130 -8.21 -3.58 -10.84
CA GLY A 130 -7.35 -4.57 -10.20
C GLY A 130 -6.48 -4.05 -9.05
N SER A 131 -6.50 -2.75 -8.75
CA SER A 131 -5.77 -2.16 -7.62
C SER A 131 -6.42 -2.49 -6.26
N SER A 132 -5.67 -2.33 -5.17
CA SER A 132 -6.05 -2.83 -3.85
C SER A 132 -6.26 -1.74 -2.80
N PRO A 133 -7.35 -0.96 -2.85
CA PRO A 133 -7.50 0.21 -1.98
C PRO A 133 -7.44 -0.10 -0.50
N GLY A 134 -7.71 -1.34 -0.06
CA GLY A 134 -7.45 -1.74 1.32
C GLY A 134 -7.29 -3.24 1.53
N VAL A 135 -6.48 -3.56 2.54
CA VAL A 135 -6.18 -4.91 2.99
C VAL A 135 -6.26 -4.98 4.50
N LEU A 136 -6.86 -6.04 5.03
CA LEU A 136 -6.83 -6.37 6.45
C LEU A 136 -6.58 -7.86 6.63
N THR A 137 -5.68 -8.22 7.56
CA THR A 137 -5.35 -9.62 7.87
C THR A 137 -5.51 -9.87 9.37
N GLN A 138 -6.25 -10.91 9.74
CA GLN A 138 -6.41 -11.39 11.09
C GLN A 138 -5.77 -12.78 11.25
N PRO A 139 -4.69 -12.92 12.03
CA PRO A 139 -4.10 -14.22 12.33
C PRO A 139 -4.86 -14.96 13.44
N LEU A 140 -4.80 -16.28 13.38
CA LEU A 140 -5.15 -17.23 14.44
C LEU A 140 -4.04 -18.27 14.56
N GLN A 141 -3.42 -18.36 15.73
CA GLN A 141 -2.59 -19.51 16.06
C GLN A 141 -3.51 -20.63 16.55
N ALA A 142 -3.71 -21.68 15.75
CA ALA A 142 -4.59 -22.79 16.08
C ALA A 142 -4.06 -23.50 17.35
N PRO A 143 -4.76 -23.42 18.51
CA PRO A 143 -4.22 -23.96 19.76
C PRO A 143 -4.17 -25.49 19.77
N ASP A 144 -5.02 -26.12 18.96
CA ASP A 144 -5.12 -27.56 18.76
C ASP A 144 -5.49 -27.87 17.30
N THR A 145 -5.86 -29.12 17.01
CA THR A 145 -6.26 -29.59 15.67
C THR A 145 -7.79 -29.56 15.45
N GLY A 146 -8.53 -29.01 16.40
CA GLY A 146 -9.97 -28.76 16.32
C GLY A 146 -10.31 -27.54 15.47
N TRP A 147 -11.61 -27.32 15.29
CA TRP A 147 -12.15 -26.17 14.56
C TRP A 147 -12.22 -24.93 15.44
N HIS A 148 -11.75 -23.81 14.90
CA HIS A 148 -11.70 -22.51 15.56
C HIS A 148 -12.22 -21.43 14.64
N ARG A 149 -13.02 -20.50 15.17
CA ARG A 149 -13.56 -19.40 14.39
C ARG A 149 -12.52 -18.29 14.25
N LEU A 150 -12.37 -17.81 13.02
CA LEU A 150 -11.59 -16.64 12.66
C LEU A 150 -12.50 -15.60 12.02
N ALA A 151 -12.42 -14.35 12.45
CA ALA A 151 -13.30 -13.29 11.98
C ALA A 151 -12.61 -11.93 11.98
N LEU A 152 -13.05 -11.06 11.08
CA LEU A 152 -12.66 -9.65 11.02
C LEU A 152 -13.81 -8.81 10.47
N SER A 153 -13.77 -7.51 10.74
CA SER A 153 -14.69 -6.53 10.16
C SER A 153 -13.90 -5.57 9.27
N TYR A 154 -14.40 -5.29 8.08
CA TYR A 154 -13.74 -4.47 7.08
C TYR A 154 -14.68 -3.41 6.52
N ALA A 155 -14.36 -2.13 6.73
CA ALA A 155 -15.04 -1.03 6.10
C ALA A 155 -14.49 -0.83 4.68
N ALA A 156 -15.34 -0.99 3.66
CA ALA A 156 -14.93 -0.79 2.28
C ALA A 156 -14.51 0.67 2.05
N ARG A 157 -13.40 0.85 1.35
CA ARG A 157 -12.78 2.16 1.09
C ARG A 157 -13.35 2.83 -0.16
N GLY A 158 -13.86 2.03 -1.10
CA GLY A 158 -14.53 2.53 -2.30
C GLY A 158 -15.86 1.82 -2.56
N ALA A 159 -16.61 2.35 -3.51
CA ALA A 159 -17.81 1.72 -4.03
C ALA A 159 -17.51 1.03 -5.37
N GLY A 160 -18.21 -0.07 -5.67
CA GLY A 160 -18.01 -0.80 -6.93
C GLY A 160 -16.78 -1.72 -6.97
N ASN A 161 -16.07 -1.88 -5.85
CA ASN A 161 -14.94 -2.80 -5.75
C ASN A 161 -15.41 -4.21 -5.41
N SER A 162 -14.57 -5.21 -5.65
CA SER A 162 -14.77 -6.56 -5.14
C SER A 162 -14.02 -6.78 -3.82
N LEU A 163 -14.46 -7.70 -2.97
CA LEU A 163 -13.65 -8.16 -1.82
C LEU A 163 -13.15 -9.57 -2.10
N SER A 164 -11.84 -9.76 -2.12
CA SER A 164 -11.24 -11.09 -2.13
C SER A 164 -11.08 -11.60 -0.70
N PHE A 165 -11.81 -12.68 -0.41
CA PHE A 165 -11.77 -13.45 0.83
C PHE A 165 -10.66 -14.49 0.70
N ILE A 166 -9.58 -14.32 1.45
CA ILE A 166 -8.38 -15.16 1.40
C ILE A 166 -8.18 -15.84 2.76
N VAL A 167 -7.94 -17.16 2.75
CA VAL A 167 -7.50 -17.89 3.95
C VAL A 167 -6.20 -18.61 3.63
N TYR A 168 -5.17 -18.43 4.45
CA TYR A 168 -3.87 -19.03 4.20
C TYR A 168 -3.09 -19.34 5.48
N ALA A 169 -2.19 -20.31 5.40
CA ALA A 169 -1.24 -20.65 6.46
C ALA A 169 0.19 -20.53 5.94
N THR A 170 1.10 -20.09 6.80
CA THR A 170 2.50 -19.89 6.43
C THR A 170 3.36 -21.10 6.74
N SER A 171 4.45 -21.28 5.98
CA SER A 171 5.48 -22.30 6.24
C SER A 171 4.92 -23.72 6.45
N VAL A 172 3.95 -24.13 5.64
CA VAL A 172 3.32 -25.45 5.74
C VAL A 172 4.23 -26.50 5.14
N ALA A 173 4.51 -27.58 5.88
CA ALA A 173 5.38 -28.65 5.41
C ALA A 173 4.81 -29.38 4.17
N PRO A 174 5.64 -30.02 3.35
CA PRO A 174 5.19 -30.79 2.18
C PRO A 174 4.05 -31.75 2.50
N GLY A 175 2.98 -31.72 1.71
CA GLY A 175 1.78 -32.57 1.88
C GLY A 175 0.84 -32.17 3.03
N GLN A 176 1.30 -31.34 3.97
CA GLN A 176 0.47 -30.87 5.07
C GLN A 176 -0.50 -29.76 4.64
N GLY A 177 -1.49 -29.51 5.48
CA GLY A 177 -2.51 -28.50 5.20
C GLY A 177 -3.33 -28.03 6.38
N PHE A 178 -4.40 -27.31 6.04
CA PHE A 178 -5.45 -26.88 6.95
C PHE A 178 -6.80 -26.96 6.23
N TRP A 179 -7.87 -26.93 7.01
CA TRP A 179 -9.24 -26.91 6.50
C TRP A 179 -9.94 -25.62 6.89
N ALA A 180 -10.91 -25.26 6.09
CA ALA A 180 -11.78 -24.13 6.30
C ALA A 180 -13.22 -24.46 5.90
N ASP A 181 -14.17 -23.96 6.66
CA ASP A 181 -15.59 -24.22 6.47
C ASP A 181 -16.46 -23.12 7.12
N GLN A 182 -17.76 -23.13 6.84
CA GLN A 182 -18.73 -22.13 7.30
C GLN A 182 -18.25 -20.69 7.06
N PHE A 183 -17.94 -20.40 5.80
CA PHE A 183 -17.58 -19.05 5.34
C PHE A 183 -18.77 -18.11 5.42
N SER A 184 -18.53 -16.86 5.80
CA SER A 184 -19.56 -15.84 5.87
C SER A 184 -18.97 -14.48 5.53
N VAL A 185 -19.69 -13.71 4.72
CA VAL A 185 -19.49 -12.27 4.54
C VAL A 185 -20.85 -11.62 4.69
N SER A 186 -21.04 -10.89 5.77
CA SER A 186 -22.33 -10.26 6.06
C SER A 186 -22.23 -8.75 6.14
N VAL A 187 -23.32 -8.07 5.80
CA VAL A 187 -23.48 -6.63 5.95
C VAL A 187 -24.72 -6.34 6.79
N THR A 188 -24.63 -5.36 7.69
CA THR A 188 -25.78 -4.85 8.43
C THR A 188 -26.12 -3.46 7.92
N THR A 189 -27.33 -3.27 7.40
CA THR A 189 -27.82 -1.96 6.95
C THR A 189 -28.55 -1.26 8.09
N PRO A 190 -28.27 0.02 8.39
CA PRO A 190 -29.05 0.76 9.37
C PRO A 190 -30.52 0.88 8.91
N ASP A 191 -31.44 0.78 9.86
CA ASP A 191 -32.89 0.87 9.62
C ASP A 191 -33.22 2.21 8.95
N PRO A 192 -34.00 2.26 7.86
CA PRO A 192 -34.47 3.53 7.31
C PRO A 192 -35.17 4.33 8.41
N THR A 193 -34.61 5.50 8.73
CA THR A 193 -35.26 6.45 9.63
C THR A 193 -36.68 6.73 9.11
N PRO A 194 -37.74 6.58 9.92
CA PRO A 194 -39.10 6.77 9.44
C PRO A 194 -39.24 8.16 8.85
N THR A 195 -39.60 8.21 7.57
CA THR A 195 -39.80 9.47 6.85
C THR A 195 -41.04 10.14 7.41
N GLU A 196 -40.90 11.33 8.00
CA GLU A 196 -42.05 12.10 8.47
C GLU A 196 -43.01 12.38 7.30
N THR A 197 -44.27 12.02 7.48
CA THR A 197 -45.33 12.30 6.52
C THR A 197 -45.65 13.80 6.58
N PRO A 198 -45.58 14.56 5.47
CA PRO A 198 -45.82 16.00 5.51
C PRO A 198 -47.26 16.28 5.94
N THR A 199 -47.42 16.99 7.06
CA THR A 199 -48.71 17.49 7.54
C THR A 199 -49.08 18.72 6.72
N GLY A 200 -50.32 18.75 6.22
CA GLY A 200 -50.82 19.79 5.31
C GLY A 200 -50.72 21.21 5.88
N THR A 201 -50.30 22.14 5.03
CA THR A 201 -50.16 23.57 5.32
C THR A 201 -51.52 24.23 5.58
N GLU A 202 -51.75 24.73 6.80
CA GLU A 202 -52.90 25.60 7.07
C GLU A 202 -52.62 27.06 6.64
N THR A 203 -53.67 27.72 6.15
CA THR A 203 -53.67 29.10 5.62
C THR A 203 -53.80 30.11 6.77
N PRO A 204 -52.97 31.17 6.85
CA PRO A 204 -53.08 32.15 7.93
C PRO A 204 -54.28 33.11 7.71
N THR A 205 -55.06 33.33 8.78
CA THR A 205 -56.13 34.34 8.89
C THR A 205 -55.69 35.43 9.88
N PRO A 206 -56.01 36.72 9.67
CA PRO A 206 -55.35 37.84 10.36
C PRO A 206 -55.72 38.03 11.83
N THR A 207 -54.75 38.63 12.53
CA THR A 207 -54.63 38.94 13.96
C THR A 207 -55.70 39.89 14.51
N GLU A 208 -56.25 39.56 15.69
CA GLU A 208 -56.89 40.51 16.61
C GLU A 208 -56.13 40.68 17.95
N THR A 209 -56.33 41.87 18.51
CA THR A 209 -55.71 42.59 19.65
C THR A 209 -55.98 41.97 21.03
N PRO A 210 -55.14 42.20 22.07
CA PRO A 210 -54.96 41.25 23.18
C PRO A 210 -55.85 41.53 24.40
N THR A 211 -56.17 40.49 25.18
CA THR A 211 -56.59 40.61 26.59
C THR A 211 -56.34 39.29 27.34
N GLY A 212 -55.70 39.39 28.51
CA GLY A 212 -56.01 38.53 29.67
C GLY A 212 -55.25 37.21 29.85
N THR A 213 -54.13 37.30 30.56
CA THR A 213 -53.49 36.31 31.46
C THR A 213 -54.12 34.92 31.62
N GLU A 214 -53.42 33.89 31.16
CA GLU A 214 -53.17 32.66 31.92
C GLU A 214 -51.72 32.18 31.70
N THR A 215 -51.12 31.65 32.75
CA THR A 215 -49.72 31.18 32.84
C THR A 215 -49.55 29.84 32.12
N PRO A 216 -48.61 29.69 31.15
CA PRO A 216 -48.16 28.38 30.70
C PRO A 216 -46.77 27.99 31.23
N THR A 217 -46.73 26.73 31.63
CA THR A 217 -45.65 25.73 31.79
C THR A 217 -44.30 26.04 31.11
N PRO A 218 -43.15 25.63 31.71
CA PRO A 218 -41.81 25.90 31.17
C PRO A 218 -41.63 25.44 29.73
N THR A 219 -41.18 26.39 28.91
CA THR A 219 -40.79 26.24 27.49
C THR A 219 -39.59 25.30 27.36
N GLU A 220 -39.70 24.33 26.46
CA GLU A 220 -38.57 23.49 26.05
C GLU A 220 -37.46 24.33 25.42
N THR A 221 -36.22 23.99 25.78
CA THR A 221 -34.98 24.54 25.23
C THR A 221 -35.02 24.53 23.70
N PRO A 222 -34.69 25.63 22.99
CA PRO A 222 -34.64 25.61 21.54
C PRO A 222 -33.60 24.58 21.07
N THR A 223 -34.05 23.61 20.31
CA THR A 223 -33.20 22.69 19.55
C THR A 223 -32.38 23.53 18.57
N PHE A 224 -31.05 23.43 18.67
CA PHE A 224 -30.14 24.01 17.71
C PHE A 224 -30.52 23.53 16.32
N THR A 225 -30.88 24.46 15.44
CA THR A 225 -30.94 24.20 14.00
C THR A 225 -29.53 23.78 13.59
N GLU A 226 -29.36 22.51 13.19
CA GLU A 226 -28.11 22.07 12.58
C GLU A 226 -27.81 22.99 11.41
N THR A 227 -26.66 23.66 11.50
CA THR A 227 -26.11 24.39 10.36
C THR A 227 -25.96 23.36 9.24
N PRO A 228 -26.49 23.61 8.03
CA PRO A 228 -26.36 22.66 6.93
C PRO A 228 -24.88 22.31 6.79
N THR A 229 -24.57 21.02 6.96
CA THR A 229 -23.23 20.48 6.69
C THR A 229 -22.88 20.89 5.27
N GLU A 230 -21.93 21.84 5.16
CA GLU A 230 -21.40 22.23 3.86
C GLU A 230 -20.98 20.95 3.13
N THR A 231 -21.53 20.77 1.93
CA THR A 231 -21.04 19.72 1.03
C THR A 231 -19.54 19.93 0.92
N PRO A 232 -18.69 18.92 1.22
CA PRO A 232 -17.26 19.09 1.09
C PRO A 232 -16.98 19.59 -0.34
N PRO A 233 -16.18 20.66 -0.50
CA PRO A 233 -15.90 21.19 -1.82
C PRO A 233 -15.36 20.06 -2.71
N PRO A 234 -15.70 20.06 -4.01
CA PRO A 234 -15.12 19.10 -4.94
C PRO A 234 -13.59 19.13 -4.79
N PRO A 235 -12.92 17.97 -4.87
CA PRO A 235 -11.47 17.92 -4.77
C PRO A 235 -10.87 18.91 -5.78
N PRO A 236 -9.82 19.66 -5.38
CA PRO A 236 -9.20 20.61 -6.28
C PRO A 236 -8.80 19.89 -7.57
N PRO A 237 -8.92 20.55 -8.74
CA PRO A 237 -8.44 19.98 -9.98
C PRO A 237 -6.96 19.61 -9.81
N PRO A 238 -6.51 18.49 -10.42
CA PRO A 238 -5.13 18.06 -10.28
C PRO A 238 -4.20 19.18 -10.76
N SER A 239 -3.07 19.34 -10.07
CA SER A 239 -2.09 20.36 -10.42
C SER A 239 -1.64 20.19 -11.88
N GLU A 240 -1.44 21.30 -12.59
CA GLU A 240 -0.89 21.26 -13.95
C GLU A 240 0.45 20.52 -13.93
N THR A 241 0.61 19.55 -14.83
CA THR A 241 1.84 18.75 -14.91
C THR A 241 2.85 19.49 -15.78
N VAL A 242 3.94 19.96 -15.17
CA VAL A 242 5.05 20.56 -15.90
C VAL A 242 5.71 19.48 -16.77
N ARG A 243 5.98 19.81 -18.04
CA ARG A 243 6.61 18.89 -18.99
C ARG A 243 8.08 19.24 -19.15
N VAL A 244 8.95 18.30 -18.85
CA VAL A 244 10.39 18.47 -18.90
C VAL A 244 10.95 17.53 -19.95
N ALA A 245 11.58 18.06 -20.99
CA ALA A 245 12.14 17.22 -22.05
C ALA A 245 13.32 16.41 -21.50
N SER A 246 13.34 15.11 -21.80
CA SER A 246 14.55 14.31 -21.62
C SER A 246 15.66 14.84 -22.54
N THR A 247 16.88 14.92 -22.03
CA THR A 247 18.01 15.45 -22.81
C THR A 247 19.05 14.39 -23.15
N THR A 248 19.06 13.30 -22.40
CA THR A 248 20.04 12.22 -22.51
C THR A 248 19.40 10.96 -21.95
N GLU A 249 19.79 9.81 -22.48
CA GLU A 249 19.39 8.51 -21.97
C GLU A 249 20.61 7.61 -21.86
N THR A 250 20.52 6.60 -21.01
CA THR A 250 21.58 5.62 -20.85
C THR A 250 21.53 4.58 -21.97
N VAL A 251 22.67 3.95 -22.23
CA VAL A 251 22.71 2.72 -23.04
C VAL A 251 21.70 1.71 -22.44
N PRO A 252 20.85 1.07 -23.28
CA PRO A 252 19.90 0.07 -22.80
C PRO A 252 20.55 -1.09 -22.06
N THR A 253 19.83 -1.67 -21.12
CA THR A 253 20.30 -2.84 -20.34
C THR A 253 20.69 -4.03 -21.22
N GLY A 254 20.05 -4.16 -22.39
CA GLY A 254 20.22 -5.30 -23.28
C GLY A 254 19.53 -6.57 -22.76
N VAL A 255 18.71 -6.46 -21.71
CA VAL A 255 17.97 -7.55 -21.08
C VAL A 255 16.47 -7.29 -21.22
N VAL A 256 15.75 -8.29 -21.71
CA VAL A 256 14.31 -8.18 -21.92
C VAL A 256 13.55 -8.34 -20.61
N GLY A 257 12.53 -7.49 -20.45
CA GLY A 257 11.64 -7.50 -19.29
C GLY A 257 12.12 -6.56 -18.20
N ASP A 258 11.45 -6.66 -17.06
CA ASP A 258 11.61 -5.79 -15.90
C ASP A 258 13.00 -5.96 -15.24
N THR A 259 13.96 -5.15 -15.68
CA THR A 259 15.39 -5.28 -15.39
C THR A 259 16.00 -4.01 -14.81
N ALA A 260 15.90 -2.86 -15.48
CA ALA A 260 16.39 -1.59 -14.94
C ALA A 260 15.44 -1.16 -13.83
N ASP A 261 15.97 -0.56 -12.76
CA ASP A 261 15.19 -0.43 -11.53
C ASP A 261 15.49 0.89 -10.81
N ASP A 262 16.65 1.02 -10.17
CA ASP A 262 16.98 2.16 -9.31
C ASP A 262 18.31 2.84 -9.71
N PRO A 263 18.34 4.18 -9.81
CA PRO A 263 19.55 4.95 -10.00
C PRO A 263 20.03 5.62 -8.70
N ALA A 264 21.33 5.85 -8.59
CA ALA A 264 21.94 6.76 -7.63
C ALA A 264 23.02 7.63 -8.29
N ILE A 265 23.20 8.86 -7.81
CA ILE A 265 24.14 9.82 -8.39
C ILE A 265 25.32 10.00 -7.44
N TRP A 266 26.53 9.67 -7.91
CA TRP A 266 27.76 10.03 -7.21
C TRP A 266 28.35 11.29 -7.84
N VAL A 267 28.64 12.30 -7.02
CA VAL A 267 29.19 13.58 -7.47
C VAL A 267 30.70 13.61 -7.27
N ASP A 268 31.44 13.78 -8.36
CA ASP A 268 32.87 14.09 -8.27
C ASP A 268 33.04 15.55 -7.85
N THR A 269 33.49 15.78 -6.62
CA THR A 269 33.67 17.14 -6.09
C THR A 269 34.88 17.87 -6.67
N GLY A 270 35.82 17.16 -7.30
CA GLY A 270 37.00 17.72 -7.95
C GLY A 270 36.76 18.04 -9.44
N ASP A 271 35.94 17.23 -10.11
CA ASP A 271 35.50 17.45 -11.48
C ASP A 271 34.03 17.04 -11.65
N PRO A 272 33.06 17.94 -11.39
CA PRO A 272 31.64 17.56 -11.40
C PRO A 272 31.12 17.00 -12.72
N ALA A 273 31.80 17.25 -13.85
CA ALA A 273 31.44 16.65 -15.14
C ALA A 273 31.84 15.17 -15.25
N ALA A 274 32.73 14.67 -14.39
CA ALA A 274 33.14 13.27 -14.28
C ALA A 274 32.28 12.46 -13.29
N SER A 275 31.22 13.07 -12.75
CA SER A 275 30.24 12.39 -11.87
C SER A 275 29.62 11.16 -12.55
N LEU A 276 29.09 10.25 -11.74
CA LEU A 276 28.60 8.96 -12.19
C LEU A 276 27.13 8.75 -11.82
N VAL A 277 26.44 7.98 -12.64
CA VAL A 277 25.15 7.36 -12.29
C VAL A 277 25.40 5.87 -12.07
N VAL A 278 25.06 5.37 -10.89
CA VAL A 278 25.12 3.94 -10.56
C VAL A 278 23.71 3.40 -10.60
N THR A 279 23.49 2.31 -11.31
CA THR A 279 22.16 1.69 -11.47
C THR A 279 22.22 0.21 -11.16
N ASN A 280 21.08 -0.39 -10.79
CA ASN A 280 20.94 -1.85 -10.71
C ASN A 280 20.15 -2.44 -11.88
N GLU A 281 20.44 -3.71 -12.15
CA GLU A 281 19.74 -4.55 -13.11
C GLU A 281 19.26 -5.84 -12.42
N LYS A 282 18.00 -5.87 -11.98
CA LYS A 282 17.48 -6.85 -11.00
C LYS A 282 17.41 -8.29 -11.52
N THR A 283 17.16 -8.47 -12.82
CA THR A 283 17.04 -9.81 -13.44
C THR A 283 18.38 -10.49 -13.68
N VAL A 284 19.41 -9.72 -14.01
CA VAL A 284 20.76 -10.21 -14.31
C VAL A 284 21.77 -9.98 -13.20
N ARG A 285 21.34 -9.38 -12.07
CA ARG A 285 22.14 -9.26 -10.84
C ARG A 285 23.39 -8.41 -11.01
N ARG A 286 23.23 -7.26 -11.66
CA ARG A 286 24.35 -6.40 -12.04
C ARG A 286 24.19 -4.99 -11.49
N LEU A 287 25.30 -4.37 -11.11
CA LEU A 287 25.42 -2.92 -11.06
C LEU A 287 26.05 -2.42 -12.36
N THR A 288 25.47 -1.37 -12.92
CA THR A 288 26.01 -0.68 -14.09
C THR A 288 26.34 0.75 -13.69
N VAL A 289 27.58 1.16 -13.96
CA VAL A 289 28.09 2.50 -13.66
C VAL A 289 28.20 3.24 -14.98
N LEU A 290 27.58 4.40 -15.05
CA LEU A 290 27.49 5.22 -16.25
C LEU A 290 28.08 6.61 -16.00
N ASP A 291 28.64 7.20 -17.06
CA ASP A 291 28.94 8.62 -17.06
C ASP A 291 27.66 9.46 -17.31
N LEU A 292 27.79 10.78 -17.18
CA LEU A 292 26.67 11.71 -17.40
C LEU A 292 26.20 11.80 -18.86
N SER A 293 26.91 11.18 -19.82
CA SER A 293 26.44 11.04 -21.20
C SER A 293 25.65 9.75 -21.42
N GLY A 294 25.42 8.97 -20.36
CA GLY A 294 24.69 7.71 -20.40
C GLY A 294 25.52 6.54 -20.92
N GLN A 295 26.84 6.69 -21.08
CA GLN A 295 27.72 5.63 -21.52
C GLN A 295 28.20 4.78 -20.36
N VAL A 296 28.34 3.48 -20.60
CA VAL A 296 28.78 2.53 -19.58
C VAL A 296 30.26 2.69 -19.31
N VAL A 297 30.60 3.03 -18.07
CA VAL A 297 31.96 3.06 -17.54
C VAL A 297 32.35 1.69 -17.00
N GLN A 298 31.45 1.04 -16.23
CA GLN A 298 31.73 -0.24 -15.57
C GLN A 298 30.47 -1.09 -15.46
N ARG A 299 30.65 -2.42 -15.51
CA ARG A 299 29.63 -3.40 -15.16
C ARG A 299 30.18 -4.36 -14.11
N ILE A 300 29.40 -4.59 -13.05
CA ILE A 300 29.78 -5.46 -11.93
C ILE A 300 28.71 -6.54 -11.80
N GLU A 301 29.07 -7.74 -12.22
CA GLU A 301 28.23 -8.92 -12.05
C GLU A 301 28.27 -9.38 -10.59
N THR A 302 27.12 -9.72 -10.02
CA THR A 302 27.01 -10.09 -8.61
C THR A 302 26.36 -11.47 -8.42
N ALA A 303 26.63 -12.12 -7.29
CA ALA A 303 26.16 -13.48 -7.02
C ALA A 303 24.66 -13.59 -6.64
N GLY A 304 23.94 -12.48 -6.44
CA GLY A 304 22.58 -12.46 -5.86
C GLY A 304 21.72 -11.33 -6.45
N PHE A 305 20.40 -11.41 -6.26
CA PHE A 305 19.46 -10.34 -6.67
C PHE A 305 19.98 -8.98 -6.21
N VAL A 306 20.00 -7.98 -7.11
CA VAL A 306 20.36 -6.58 -6.81
C VAL A 306 19.09 -5.74 -6.88
N GLY A 307 18.63 -5.21 -5.75
CA GLY A 307 17.60 -4.18 -5.66
C GLY A 307 18.23 -2.79 -5.64
N ASN A 308 17.64 -1.86 -4.90
CA ASN A 308 18.00 -0.44 -4.88
C ASN A 308 19.44 -0.16 -4.46
N VAL A 309 19.93 1.00 -4.90
CA VAL A 309 21.29 1.49 -4.71
C VAL A 309 21.26 2.91 -4.19
N ASP A 310 22.16 3.27 -3.28
CA ASP A 310 22.32 4.65 -2.83
C ASP A 310 23.79 4.95 -2.58
N VAL A 311 24.12 6.25 -2.54
CA VAL A 311 25.48 6.76 -2.40
C VAL A 311 25.53 7.82 -1.30
N ARG A 312 26.54 7.73 -0.44
CA ARG A 312 26.94 8.82 0.47
C ARG A 312 28.45 8.97 0.45
N ALA A 313 28.91 10.21 0.26
CA ALA A 313 30.30 10.50 -0.05
C ALA A 313 30.79 9.57 -1.18
N ASP A 314 31.87 8.84 -0.98
CA ASP A 314 32.41 7.89 -1.95
C ASP A 314 31.97 6.44 -1.70
N ILE A 315 31.01 6.20 -0.80
CA ILE A 315 30.51 4.85 -0.51
C ILE A 315 29.20 4.62 -1.25
N VAL A 316 29.15 3.49 -1.95
CA VAL A 316 27.95 2.99 -2.64
C VAL A 316 27.45 1.76 -1.91
N ALA A 317 26.18 1.73 -1.54
CA ALA A 317 25.53 0.56 -0.98
C ALA A 317 24.42 0.07 -1.92
N ALA A 318 24.30 -1.24 -2.08
CA ALA A 318 23.19 -1.85 -2.82
C ALA A 318 22.57 -3.02 -2.05
N ALA A 319 21.26 -3.18 -2.21
CA ALA A 319 20.54 -4.34 -1.69
C ALA A 319 20.90 -5.53 -2.57
N GLN A 320 21.65 -6.50 -2.05
CA GLN A 320 22.07 -7.66 -2.83
C GLN A 320 21.86 -9.00 -2.13
N SER A 321 20.60 -9.43 -1.93
CA SER A 321 20.28 -10.61 -1.10
C SER A 321 20.94 -10.53 0.29
N GLY A 322 21.06 -9.29 0.80
CA GLY A 322 22.07 -8.83 1.73
C GLY A 322 22.27 -7.32 1.53
N ILE A 323 23.28 -6.74 2.17
CA ILE A 323 23.82 -5.43 1.82
C ILE A 323 25.22 -5.65 1.25
N ARG A 324 25.54 -4.97 0.15
CA ARG A 324 26.89 -4.90 -0.41
C ARG A 324 27.39 -3.48 -0.52
N LEU A 325 28.70 -3.30 -0.32
CA LEU A 325 29.36 -2.00 -0.28
C LEU A 325 30.50 -1.93 -1.30
N TRP A 326 30.56 -0.81 -2.00
CA TRP A 326 31.65 -0.40 -2.86
C TRP A 326 32.12 0.99 -2.47
N ARG A 327 33.31 1.35 -2.93
CA ARG A 327 33.85 2.69 -2.86
C ARG A 327 34.15 3.19 -4.26
N VAL A 328 33.89 4.46 -4.52
CA VAL A 328 34.35 5.14 -5.73
C VAL A 328 35.84 5.44 -5.57
N ALA A 329 36.65 4.93 -6.50
CA ALA A 329 38.07 5.18 -6.59
C ALA A 329 38.37 5.91 -7.91
N THR A 330 39.19 6.95 -7.85
CA THR A 330 39.69 7.64 -9.04
C THR A 330 40.83 6.83 -9.67
N THR A 331 40.64 6.37 -10.90
CA THR A 331 41.66 5.66 -11.69
C THR A 331 42.18 6.52 -12.83
N GLU A 332 43.21 6.05 -13.55
CA GLU A 332 43.68 6.73 -14.78
C GLU A 332 42.59 6.84 -15.86
N GLU A 333 41.61 5.94 -15.84
CA GLU A 333 40.48 5.90 -16.78
C GLU A 333 39.25 6.65 -16.25
N GLY A 334 39.37 7.34 -15.11
CA GLY A 334 38.27 8.02 -14.43
C GLY A 334 37.75 7.27 -13.19
N PRO A 335 36.69 7.78 -12.55
CA PRO A 335 36.12 7.19 -11.34
C PRO A 335 35.45 5.83 -11.63
N ARG A 336 35.68 4.85 -10.75
CA ARG A 336 35.15 3.48 -10.85
C ARG A 336 34.81 2.94 -9.47
N LEU A 337 33.96 1.92 -9.39
CA LEU A 337 33.66 1.23 -8.13
C LEU A 337 34.64 0.09 -7.84
N GLU A 338 35.15 0.06 -6.62
CA GLU A 338 35.95 -1.02 -6.05
C GLU A 338 35.25 -1.62 -4.82
N PRO A 339 35.42 -2.93 -4.53
CA PRO A 339 34.84 -3.52 -3.34
C PRO A 339 35.31 -2.80 -2.07
N ALA A 340 34.37 -2.45 -1.19
CA ALA A 340 34.67 -1.77 0.06
C ALA A 340 34.11 -2.51 1.28
N GLN A 341 33.73 -3.78 1.11
CA GLN A 341 33.14 -4.57 2.18
C GLN A 341 34.10 -5.65 2.66
N GLU A 342 34.09 -5.81 3.97
CA GLU A 342 34.77 -6.87 4.68
C GLU A 342 34.24 -8.26 4.30
N GLN A 343 35.12 -9.28 4.35
CA GLN A 343 34.72 -10.65 3.95
C GLN A 343 33.89 -11.36 5.04
N SER A 344 34.00 -10.93 6.29
CA SER A 344 33.36 -11.59 7.44
C SER A 344 32.72 -10.56 8.38
N GLY A 345 31.92 -11.03 9.34
CA GLY A 345 31.30 -10.15 10.35
C GLY A 345 30.05 -9.38 9.88
N ASN A 346 29.72 -9.41 8.59
CA ASN A 346 28.56 -8.70 8.05
C ASN A 346 27.22 -9.32 8.46
N ALA A 347 26.27 -8.47 8.85
CA ALA A 347 24.88 -8.84 9.01
C ALA A 347 24.29 -9.30 7.66
N SER A 348 23.60 -10.45 7.68
CA SER A 348 22.89 -10.96 6.51
C SER A 348 21.42 -10.52 6.56
N THR A 349 21.08 -9.50 5.79
CA THR A 349 19.72 -8.98 5.67
C THR A 349 19.30 -8.85 4.21
N GLY A 350 18.40 -9.72 3.76
CA GLY A 350 17.79 -9.56 2.44
C GLY A 350 16.81 -8.39 2.42
N GLY A 351 16.66 -7.72 1.30
CA GLY A 351 15.69 -6.66 1.07
C GLY A 351 15.78 -6.21 -0.38
N GLU A 352 14.95 -5.26 -0.75
CA GLU A 352 14.84 -4.74 -2.13
C GLU A 352 15.12 -3.26 -2.10
N GLY A 353 14.27 -2.50 -1.38
CA GLY A 353 14.52 -1.10 -1.07
C GLY A 353 15.75 -0.87 -0.21
N LEU A 354 16.47 0.20 -0.52
CA LEU A 354 17.67 0.62 0.18
C LEU A 354 17.85 2.14 0.05
N CYS A 355 18.24 2.76 1.16
CA CYS A 355 18.87 4.07 1.12
C CYS A 355 19.95 4.16 2.19
N MET A 356 20.78 5.18 2.10
CA MET A 356 21.84 5.48 3.06
C MET A 356 21.49 6.71 3.87
N TYR A 357 22.12 6.81 5.03
CA TYR A 357 21.98 7.96 5.93
C TYR A 357 23.32 8.23 6.60
N ASP A 358 23.83 9.44 6.43
CA ASP A 358 25.04 9.94 7.09
C ASP A 358 24.65 11.08 8.05
N PRO A 359 24.44 10.81 9.35
CA PRO A 359 23.97 11.81 10.29
C PRO A 359 24.94 12.99 10.42
N GLY A 360 24.52 14.14 9.90
CA GLY A 360 24.97 15.45 10.38
C GLY A 360 24.11 15.97 11.54
N ALA A 361 22.97 15.31 11.82
CA ALA A 361 21.97 15.75 12.80
C ALA A 361 22.30 15.33 14.26
N PRO A 362 22.15 16.22 15.26
CA PRO A 362 22.34 15.88 16.66
C PRO A 362 21.42 14.74 17.15
N GLY A 363 21.95 13.81 17.95
CA GLY A 363 21.17 12.77 18.63
C GLY A 363 21.05 11.44 17.87
N VAL A 364 21.49 11.40 16.61
CA VAL A 364 21.74 10.16 15.87
C VAL A 364 23.25 9.95 15.89
N GLY A 365 23.73 8.90 16.58
CA GLY A 365 25.17 8.72 16.84
C GLY A 365 26.02 8.75 15.56
N ASP A 366 27.31 9.04 15.72
CA ASP A 366 28.25 9.23 14.60
C ASP A 366 28.36 8.01 13.67
N GLY A 367 28.56 8.26 12.37
CA GLY A 367 28.91 7.25 11.36
C GLY A 367 27.81 6.94 10.35
N LEU A 368 28.15 6.20 9.30
CA LEU A 368 27.29 5.94 8.15
C LEU A 368 26.32 4.78 8.38
N TYR A 369 25.09 4.87 7.86
CA TYR A 369 24.07 3.84 7.99
C TYR A 369 23.49 3.43 6.64
N VAL A 370 23.04 2.18 6.57
CA VAL A 370 22.18 1.66 5.50
C VAL A 370 20.81 1.36 6.07
N VAL A 371 19.77 1.93 5.46
CA VAL A 371 18.38 1.58 5.69
C VAL A 371 17.97 0.57 4.63
N ASN A 372 17.55 -0.62 5.05
CA ASN A 372 17.10 -1.69 4.19
C ASN A 372 15.62 -1.97 4.39
N VAL A 373 14.86 -1.98 3.29
CA VAL A 373 13.40 -2.22 3.25
C VAL A 373 13.15 -3.62 2.70
N GLN A 374 12.44 -4.44 3.49
CA GLN A 374 12.25 -5.86 3.20
C GLN A 374 10.85 -6.13 2.65
N ARG A 375 10.71 -6.23 1.32
CA ARG A 375 9.44 -6.53 0.63
C ARG A 375 8.69 -7.74 1.21
N SER A 376 9.39 -8.85 1.46
CA SER A 376 8.77 -10.10 1.95
C SER A 376 8.25 -10.08 3.39
N THR A 377 8.73 -9.15 4.23
CA THR A 377 8.34 -9.09 5.66
C THR A 377 7.80 -7.74 6.09
N PHE A 378 7.75 -6.77 5.18
CA PHE A 378 7.35 -5.38 5.40
C PHE A 378 8.12 -4.72 6.54
N ARG A 379 9.39 -5.12 6.73
CA ARG A 379 10.26 -4.59 7.78
C ARG A 379 11.26 -3.62 7.21
N VAL A 380 11.55 -2.60 8.00
CA VAL A 380 12.64 -1.66 7.76
C VAL A 380 13.71 -1.91 8.81
N ARG A 381 14.97 -1.95 8.39
CA ARG A 381 16.13 -2.16 9.27
C ARG A 381 17.19 -1.12 8.99
N MET A 382 17.76 -0.54 10.05
CA MET A 382 18.85 0.43 9.93
C MET A 382 20.13 -0.16 10.50
N HIS A 383 21.14 -0.30 9.64
CA HIS A 383 22.41 -0.96 9.90
C HIS A 383 23.55 0.06 9.95
N PRO A 384 24.30 0.15 11.06
CA PRO A 384 25.53 0.93 11.09
C PRO A 384 26.58 0.30 10.16
N LEU A 385 27.38 1.14 9.51
CA LEU A 385 28.60 0.75 8.82
C LEU A 385 29.80 1.16 9.68
N THR A 386 30.75 0.25 9.85
CA THR A 386 31.94 0.49 10.67
C THR A 386 33.19 -0.03 10.00
N ASP A 387 34.30 0.67 10.18
CA ASP A 387 35.65 0.19 9.90
C ASP A 387 36.36 -0.01 11.24
N ALA A 388 36.35 -1.25 11.75
CA ALA A 388 36.76 -1.54 13.13
C ALA A 388 38.28 -1.62 13.30
N ASP A 389 39.00 -2.01 12.25
CA ASP A 389 40.45 -2.18 12.22
C ASP A 389 41.16 -1.10 11.37
N ALA A 390 40.41 -0.15 10.84
CA ALA A 390 40.89 1.01 10.07
C ALA A 390 41.61 0.62 8.77
N ASP A 391 41.18 -0.47 8.14
CA ASP A 391 41.75 -1.00 6.90
C ASP A 391 41.06 -0.44 5.64
N THR A 392 40.10 0.47 5.82
CA THR A 392 39.23 1.11 4.82
C THR A 392 38.09 0.27 4.27
N LEU A 393 37.99 -1.00 4.65
CA LEU A 393 36.84 -1.85 4.37
C LEU A 393 35.79 -1.69 5.47
N LEU A 394 34.53 -1.78 5.06
CA LEU A 394 33.37 -1.54 5.91
C LEU A 394 32.69 -2.87 6.26
N GLN A 395 32.29 -2.99 7.52
CA GLN A 395 31.42 -4.05 8.02
C GLN A 395 30.00 -3.51 8.17
N VAL A 396 29.03 -4.26 7.65
CA VAL A 396 27.60 -4.04 7.89
C VAL A 396 27.25 -4.63 9.26
N GLN A 397 26.99 -3.78 10.25
CA GLN A 397 26.68 -4.21 11.61
C GLN A 397 25.23 -4.69 11.75
N PRO A 398 24.88 -5.43 12.82
CA PRO A 398 23.49 -5.75 13.14
C PRO A 398 22.61 -4.49 13.24
N ALA A 399 21.34 -4.62 12.85
CA ALA A 399 20.42 -3.50 12.82
C ALA A 399 20.24 -2.89 14.22
N VAL A 400 20.41 -1.57 14.33
CA VAL A 400 20.15 -0.80 15.56
C VAL A 400 18.70 -0.34 15.66
N ARG A 401 17.99 -0.29 14.53
CA ARG A 401 16.54 -0.05 14.46
C ARG A 401 15.87 -1.10 13.58
N GLN A 402 14.68 -1.54 13.99
CA GLN A 402 13.86 -2.48 13.24
C GLN A 402 12.38 -2.27 13.53
N PHE A 403 11.59 -2.00 12.49
CA PHE A 403 10.17 -1.74 12.62
C PHE A 403 9.39 -2.23 11.39
N PHE A 404 8.06 -2.27 11.50
CA PHE A 404 7.18 -2.62 10.39
C PHE A 404 6.74 -1.36 9.65
N LEU A 405 6.76 -1.41 8.32
CA LEU A 405 6.24 -0.37 7.44
C LEU A 405 4.71 -0.40 7.41
N GLY A 406 4.14 -1.60 7.28
CA GLY A 406 2.68 -1.83 7.25
C GLY A 406 2.34 -2.83 6.16
N SER A 407 2.64 -2.46 4.92
CA SER A 407 2.62 -3.30 3.73
C SER A 407 3.89 -3.13 2.90
N GLU A 408 3.78 -3.49 1.63
CA GLU A 408 4.82 -3.39 0.61
C GLU A 408 5.32 -1.95 0.44
N GLY A 409 6.61 -1.81 0.19
CA GLY A 409 7.29 -0.53 0.07
C GLY A 409 8.77 -0.76 -0.24
N GLU A 410 9.35 0.20 -0.94
CA GLU A 410 10.69 0.07 -1.54
C GLU A 410 11.43 1.40 -1.48
N GLY A 411 10.82 2.46 -2.01
CA GLY A 411 11.38 3.81 -2.04
C GLY A 411 11.79 4.30 -0.65
N CYS A 412 13.03 4.78 -0.59
CA CYS A 412 13.70 5.16 0.64
C CYS A 412 14.59 6.36 0.34
N VAL A 413 14.48 7.42 1.14
CA VAL A 413 15.47 8.49 1.13
C VAL A 413 15.57 9.12 2.52
N ALA A 414 16.78 9.42 2.96
CA ALA A 414 17.02 10.07 4.24
C ALA A 414 17.63 11.46 4.06
N ASP A 415 17.12 12.42 4.83
CA ASP A 415 17.70 13.75 4.98
C ASP A 415 18.76 13.71 6.09
N ASP A 416 20.02 13.70 5.66
CA ASP A 416 21.21 13.67 6.51
C ASP A 416 21.29 14.85 7.51
N ALA A 417 20.72 16.01 7.14
CA ALA A 417 20.79 17.22 7.95
C ALA A 417 19.73 17.26 9.06
N THR A 418 18.53 16.71 8.80
CA THR A 418 17.40 16.77 9.74
C THR A 418 17.14 15.46 10.47
N GLY A 419 17.70 14.33 9.99
CA GLY A 419 17.38 13.00 10.50
C GLY A 419 15.98 12.52 10.09
N ALA A 420 15.37 13.12 9.07
CA ALA A 420 14.11 12.64 8.52
C ALA A 420 14.36 11.46 7.57
N LEU A 421 13.67 10.34 7.78
CA LEU A 421 13.63 9.22 6.84
C LEU A 421 12.27 9.18 6.16
N TYR A 422 12.27 9.19 4.83
CA TYR A 422 11.09 9.05 4.00
C TYR A 422 11.04 7.64 3.43
N LEU A 423 9.87 7.01 3.55
CA LEU A 423 9.61 5.68 3.02
C LEU A 423 8.30 5.68 2.25
N SER A 424 8.31 5.11 1.05
CA SER A 424 7.09 4.83 0.31
C SER A 424 6.50 3.49 0.76
N GLU A 425 5.19 3.49 0.99
CA GLU A 425 4.38 2.27 1.12
C GLU A 425 3.47 2.27 -0.10
N GLU A 426 3.76 1.42 -1.09
CA GLU A 426 3.35 1.52 -2.51
C GLU A 426 1.85 1.87 -2.68
N ASP A 427 0.98 1.12 -1.97
CA ASP A 427 -0.48 1.21 -2.01
C ASP A 427 -1.09 2.17 -0.96
N VAL A 428 -0.27 2.96 -0.27
CA VAL A 428 -0.70 3.75 0.91
C VAL A 428 -0.25 5.21 0.87
N GLY A 429 0.97 5.50 0.43
CA GLY A 429 1.54 6.85 0.37
C GLY A 429 2.93 6.93 1.00
N ILE A 430 3.31 8.13 1.45
CA ILE A 430 4.67 8.43 1.94
C ILE A 430 4.63 8.69 3.44
N TRP A 431 5.53 8.03 4.17
CA TRP A 431 5.75 8.23 5.59
C TRP A 431 7.03 9.02 5.85
N LYS A 432 7.00 9.91 6.84
CA LYS A 432 8.17 10.58 7.39
C LYS A 432 8.44 10.08 8.79
N TYR A 433 9.62 9.53 9.02
CA TYR A 433 10.11 9.01 10.29
C TYR A 433 11.16 9.96 10.88
N ASP A 434 11.14 10.13 12.20
CA ASP A 434 12.12 10.94 12.94
C ASP A 434 13.23 10.04 13.49
N LEU A 435 14.38 9.98 12.81
CA LEU A 435 15.53 9.20 13.25
C LEU A 435 16.26 9.83 14.44
N THR A 436 16.02 11.10 14.78
CA THR A 436 16.63 11.76 15.96
C THR A 436 16.03 11.25 17.27
N ALA A 437 14.81 10.74 17.22
CA ALA A 437 14.15 10.13 18.37
C ALA A 437 14.84 8.81 18.76
N ALA A 438 15.10 8.65 20.07
CA ALA A 438 15.70 7.43 20.61
C ALA A 438 14.77 6.21 20.48
N GLY A 439 15.36 5.01 20.47
CA GLY A 439 14.64 3.73 20.44
C GLY A 439 14.72 2.99 19.11
N THR A 440 14.18 1.77 19.07
CA THR A 440 14.28 0.89 17.90
C THR A 440 13.22 1.15 16.83
N VAL A 441 12.14 1.86 17.18
CA VAL A 441 11.03 2.23 16.30
C VAL A 441 10.93 3.76 16.30
N PRO A 442 11.33 4.44 15.21
CA PRO A 442 11.18 5.88 15.11
C PRO A 442 9.69 6.29 15.07
N PRO A 443 9.29 7.40 15.70
CA PRO A 443 7.99 8.01 15.48
C PRO A 443 7.81 8.34 14.00
N ARG A 444 6.58 8.23 13.49
CA ARG A 444 6.26 8.58 12.11
C ARG A 444 5.01 9.42 11.99
N VAL A 445 4.98 10.24 10.96
CA VAL A 445 3.79 10.93 10.45
C VAL A 445 3.59 10.58 9.00
N ARG A 446 2.35 10.63 8.53
CA ARG A 446 2.05 10.50 7.10
C ARG A 446 2.39 11.84 6.43
N LEU A 447 3.32 11.82 5.48
CA LEU A 447 3.67 13.01 4.69
C LEU A 447 2.67 13.21 3.56
N ALA A 448 2.38 12.15 2.81
CA ALA A 448 1.44 12.17 1.69
C ALA A 448 0.56 10.90 1.68
N SER A 449 -0.69 11.05 1.24
CA SER A 449 -1.61 9.93 0.96
C SER A 449 -1.79 9.80 -0.54
N LEU A 450 -2.21 8.62 -1.00
CA LEU A 450 -2.68 8.48 -2.37
C LEU A 450 -3.89 9.38 -2.63
N ASP A 451 -3.82 10.14 -3.72
CA ASP A 451 -4.85 11.06 -4.16
C ASP A 451 -4.66 11.38 -5.66
N ALA A 452 -5.24 12.48 -6.15
CA ALA A 452 -5.08 12.89 -7.54
C ALA A 452 -3.64 13.34 -7.91
N ASN A 453 -2.81 13.62 -6.90
CA ASN A 453 -1.44 14.05 -7.05
C ASN A 453 -0.45 12.92 -6.77
N LEU A 454 -0.79 11.88 -6.00
CA LEU A 454 0.05 10.71 -5.76
C LEU A 454 -0.70 9.41 -6.09
N SER A 455 -0.25 8.69 -7.12
CA SER A 455 -0.82 7.39 -7.48
C SER A 455 0.05 6.27 -6.94
N ALA A 456 -0.59 5.16 -6.57
CA ALA A 456 0.10 3.89 -6.46
C ALA A 456 0.62 3.47 -7.86
N ASP A 457 1.64 2.63 -7.95
CA ASP A 457 2.56 2.28 -6.86
C ASP A 457 3.50 3.47 -6.62
N VAL A 458 3.66 3.88 -5.36
CA VAL A 458 4.63 4.92 -4.98
C VAL A 458 5.99 4.25 -4.86
N GLU A 459 6.83 4.39 -5.87
CA GLU A 459 8.10 3.69 -5.98
C GLU A 459 9.25 4.55 -5.43
N GLY A 460 10.18 4.93 -6.29
CA GLY A 460 11.36 5.73 -5.96
C GLY A 460 11.04 7.08 -5.29
N LEU A 461 11.89 7.41 -4.31
CA LEU A 461 11.88 8.69 -3.61
C LEU A 461 13.24 9.36 -3.79
N ALA A 462 13.25 10.66 -4.09
CA ALA A 462 14.46 11.46 -4.14
C ALA A 462 14.30 12.75 -3.32
N LEU A 463 15.37 13.23 -2.70
CA LEU A 463 15.37 14.46 -1.90
C LEU A 463 16.38 15.45 -2.49
N VAL A 464 15.93 16.67 -2.81
CA VAL A 464 16.80 17.72 -3.33
C VAL A 464 16.27 19.09 -2.95
N GLY A 465 17.14 20.00 -2.49
CA GLY A 465 16.74 21.38 -2.18
C GLY A 465 15.67 21.54 -1.08
N GLY A 466 15.46 20.53 -0.23
CA GLY A 466 14.37 20.52 0.76
C GLY A 466 13.03 20.04 0.20
N GLU A 467 13.00 19.58 -1.06
CA GLU A 467 11.84 18.94 -1.67
C GLU A 467 12.00 17.43 -1.74
N LEU A 468 10.93 16.71 -1.44
CA LEU A 468 10.78 15.29 -1.70
C LEU A 468 10.07 15.10 -3.03
N ILE A 469 10.68 14.32 -3.92
CA ILE A 469 10.13 13.88 -5.20
C ILE A 469 9.76 12.41 -5.07
N ALA A 470 8.59 12.03 -5.57
CA ALA A 470 8.12 10.65 -5.59
C ALA A 470 7.66 10.24 -6.99
N SER A 471 8.09 9.08 -7.48
CA SER A 471 7.55 8.48 -8.69
C SER A 471 6.18 7.83 -8.43
N ALA A 472 5.33 7.88 -9.46
CA ALA A 472 4.03 7.21 -9.48
C ALA A 472 4.02 6.23 -10.65
N GLN A 473 4.13 4.93 -10.37
CA GLN A 473 4.32 3.91 -11.39
C GLN A 473 3.02 3.50 -12.10
N ASN A 474 1.94 3.30 -11.33
CA ASN A 474 0.71 2.67 -11.82
C ASN A 474 -0.41 3.71 -12.03
N VAL A 475 -0.16 4.64 -12.95
CA VAL A 475 -1.12 5.69 -13.31
C VAL A 475 -2.13 5.19 -14.36
N VAL A 476 -3.31 5.81 -14.43
CA VAL A 476 -4.47 5.35 -15.24
C VAL A 476 -4.13 5.10 -16.72
N ALA A 477 -3.26 5.91 -17.30
CA ALA A 477 -2.67 5.68 -18.59
C ALA A 477 -1.20 5.30 -18.34
N PRO A 478 -0.78 4.03 -18.41
CA PRO A 478 0.52 3.54 -17.92
C PRO A 478 1.74 4.11 -18.66
N ARG A 479 1.52 5.03 -19.61
CA ARG A 479 2.52 5.81 -20.34
C ARG A 479 2.34 7.33 -20.15
N ASP A 480 1.83 7.72 -18.98
CA ASP A 480 1.54 9.11 -18.60
C ASP A 480 2.03 9.37 -17.16
N ASN A 481 3.01 8.58 -16.69
CA ASN A 481 3.67 8.68 -15.39
C ASN A 481 4.15 10.09 -15.07
N TRP A 482 4.10 10.45 -13.79
CA TRP A 482 4.56 11.75 -13.31
C TRP A 482 5.32 11.58 -11.99
N TYR A 483 5.96 12.66 -11.59
CA TYR A 483 6.71 12.79 -10.36
C TYR A 483 6.08 13.90 -9.52
N SER A 484 5.69 13.55 -8.31
CA SER A 484 5.01 14.43 -7.38
C SER A 484 6.00 15.06 -6.42
N ARG A 485 5.86 16.37 -6.18
CA ARG A 485 6.78 17.14 -5.35
C ARG A 485 6.12 17.59 -4.08
N TYR A 486 6.86 17.49 -2.98
CA TYR A 486 6.42 17.88 -1.66
C TYR A 486 7.51 18.67 -0.95
N ASP A 487 7.14 19.69 -0.19
CA ASP A 487 8.03 20.27 0.80
C ASP A 487 8.36 19.18 1.84
N ALA A 488 9.63 18.84 2.00
CA ALA A 488 10.05 17.69 2.81
C ALA A 488 9.76 17.89 4.31
N VAL A 489 9.64 19.15 4.75
CA VAL A 489 9.38 19.47 6.16
C VAL A 489 7.90 19.33 6.49
N THR A 490 7.05 20.01 5.73
CA THR A 490 5.62 20.22 5.97
C THR A 490 4.75 19.18 5.28
N GLY A 491 5.24 18.53 4.23
CA GLY A 491 4.45 17.65 3.36
C GLY A 491 3.51 18.40 2.41
N GLN A 492 3.65 19.72 2.29
CA GLN A 492 2.86 20.51 1.34
C GLN A 492 3.17 20.06 -0.09
N HIS A 493 2.14 19.70 -0.87
CA HIS A 493 2.29 19.41 -2.29
C HIS A 493 2.69 20.68 -3.06
N LEU A 494 3.78 20.60 -3.82
CA LEU A 494 4.37 21.72 -4.57
C LEU A 494 4.04 21.67 -6.07
N GLY A 495 3.44 20.57 -6.52
CA GLY A 495 3.12 20.34 -7.92
C GLY A 495 3.67 19.00 -8.41
N ARG A 496 3.51 18.74 -9.70
CA ARG A 496 4.01 17.54 -10.35
C ARG A 496 4.61 17.86 -11.71
N PHE A 497 5.52 17.01 -12.16
CA PHE A 497 6.12 17.11 -13.47
C PHE A 497 6.21 15.73 -14.14
N ARG A 498 6.41 15.72 -15.45
CA ARG A 498 6.65 14.51 -16.24
C ARG A 498 7.86 14.75 -17.12
N ILE A 499 8.72 13.73 -17.22
CA ILE A 499 9.72 13.69 -18.28
C ILE A 499 9.01 13.30 -19.57
N VAL A 500 9.18 14.09 -20.62
CA VAL A 500 8.57 13.90 -21.94
C VAL A 500 9.66 13.75 -23.00
N ASP A 501 9.28 13.25 -24.18
CA ASP A 501 10.18 13.18 -25.34
C ASP A 501 10.94 14.49 -25.58
N GLY A 502 12.25 14.37 -25.61
CA GLY A 502 13.16 15.34 -26.19
C GLY A 502 13.49 15.02 -27.65
N PRO A 503 14.47 15.71 -28.24
CA PRO A 503 14.85 15.47 -29.63
C PRO A 503 15.64 14.17 -29.85
N THR A 504 16.28 13.64 -28.80
CA THR A 504 17.24 12.51 -28.89
C THR A 504 17.05 11.47 -27.77
N SER A 505 16.03 11.64 -26.94
CA SER A 505 15.66 10.74 -25.86
C SER A 505 14.15 10.86 -25.66
N ASP A 506 13.50 9.74 -25.48
CA ASP A 506 12.10 9.55 -25.12
C ASP A 506 11.83 9.85 -23.64
N ASP A 507 10.58 9.64 -23.24
CA ASP A 507 10.06 9.90 -21.91
C ASP A 507 10.43 8.82 -20.88
N CYS A 508 9.88 8.96 -19.66
CA CYS A 508 9.96 7.93 -18.63
C CYS A 508 8.56 7.37 -18.37
N ASP A 509 8.44 6.06 -18.51
CA ASP A 509 7.21 5.32 -18.26
C ASP A 509 7.43 4.18 -17.27
N GLN A 510 6.38 3.83 -16.52
CA GLN A 510 6.44 2.81 -15.46
C GLN A 510 7.65 2.94 -14.52
N THR A 511 8.08 4.17 -14.23
CA THR A 511 9.27 4.42 -13.41
C THR A 511 9.20 3.76 -12.04
N ASP A 512 10.15 2.86 -11.78
CA ASP A 512 10.50 2.36 -10.46
C ASP A 512 11.30 3.45 -9.70
N GLY A 513 12.64 3.40 -9.78
CA GLY A 513 13.54 4.28 -9.04
C GLY A 513 13.83 5.63 -9.71
N ILE A 514 14.15 6.61 -8.88
CA ILE A 514 14.52 7.97 -9.27
C ILE A 514 15.66 8.50 -8.42
N ALA A 515 16.47 9.39 -8.98
CA ALA A 515 17.49 10.14 -8.26
C ALA A 515 17.50 11.60 -8.69
N ALA A 516 17.81 12.49 -7.74
CA ALA A 516 17.91 13.92 -8.01
C ALA A 516 19.13 14.51 -7.29
N GLN A 517 19.90 15.32 -8.00
CA GLN A 517 21.06 16.00 -7.47
C GLN A 517 21.08 17.45 -7.94
N GLY A 518 21.11 18.39 -7.00
CA GLY A 518 21.28 19.82 -7.29
C GLY A 518 22.75 20.20 -7.52
N GLY A 519 22.96 21.39 -8.09
CA GLY A 519 24.31 21.94 -8.31
C GLY A 519 24.91 21.61 -9.68
N TYR A 520 26.10 22.14 -9.96
CA TYR A 520 26.72 22.02 -11.28
C TYR A 520 27.32 20.63 -11.48
N LEU A 521 26.90 19.91 -12.54
CA LEU A 521 27.44 18.60 -12.95
C LEU A 521 27.97 18.64 -14.38
N GLY A 522 28.46 19.80 -14.82
CA GLY A 522 28.93 20.02 -16.19
C GLY A 522 27.93 20.77 -17.08
N PRO A 523 28.32 21.08 -18.34
CA PRO A 523 27.51 21.93 -19.23
C PRO A 523 26.14 21.34 -19.60
N ALA A 524 26.00 20.01 -19.60
CA ALA A 524 24.72 19.34 -19.86
C ALA A 524 23.73 19.48 -18.68
N PHE A 525 24.26 19.58 -17.45
CA PHE A 525 23.50 19.62 -16.21
C PHE A 525 23.99 20.79 -15.33
N PRO A 526 23.83 22.05 -15.80
CA PRO A 526 24.48 23.22 -15.19
C PRO A 526 23.93 23.57 -13.81
N GLN A 527 22.78 23.01 -13.45
CA GLN A 527 22.04 23.29 -12.22
C GLN A 527 21.41 22.02 -11.64
N GLY A 528 21.97 20.86 -12.00
CA GLY A 528 21.59 19.58 -11.42
C GLY A 528 21.00 18.62 -12.44
N LEU A 529 20.80 17.40 -11.96
CA LEU A 529 20.36 16.24 -12.73
C LEU A 529 19.18 15.57 -12.02
N PHE A 530 18.17 15.22 -12.79
CA PHE A 530 17.13 14.26 -12.43
C PHE A 530 17.31 13.01 -13.29
N VAL A 531 17.29 11.83 -12.65
CA VAL A 531 17.36 10.52 -13.30
C VAL A 531 16.08 9.76 -12.99
N CYS A 532 15.44 9.20 -14.02
CA CYS A 532 14.34 8.27 -13.86
C CYS A 532 14.59 6.99 -14.63
N GLN A 533 14.24 5.86 -14.03
CA GLN A 533 14.10 4.60 -14.75
C GLN A 533 12.96 4.72 -15.76
N ASP A 534 13.16 4.08 -16.91
CA ASP A 534 12.15 3.95 -17.94
C ASP A 534 11.87 2.48 -18.28
N GLY A 535 10.64 2.08 -17.95
CA GLY A 535 10.06 0.78 -18.19
C GLY A 535 9.73 0.51 -19.66
N TYR A 536 9.59 1.55 -20.50
CA TYR A 536 9.24 1.44 -21.91
C TYR A 536 10.11 2.32 -22.82
N ASN A 537 11.38 1.94 -22.93
CA ASN A 537 12.34 2.61 -23.81
C ASN A 537 11.96 2.52 -25.30
N ASP A 538 11.57 3.65 -25.87
CA ASP A 538 11.05 3.84 -27.21
C ASP A 538 11.72 5.04 -27.93
N ALA A 539 11.35 5.31 -29.18
CA ALA A 539 11.91 6.45 -29.91
C ALA A 539 11.27 7.78 -29.44
N PRO A 540 12.00 8.91 -29.43
CA PRO A 540 13.31 9.14 -30.06
C PRO A 540 14.51 8.69 -29.23
N GLY A 541 15.58 8.25 -29.88
CA GLY A 541 16.78 7.76 -29.21
C GLY A 541 17.00 6.28 -29.49
N THR A 542 17.37 5.53 -28.46
CA THR A 542 17.40 4.07 -28.44
C THR A 542 15.98 3.52 -28.28
N SER A 543 15.80 2.21 -28.47
CA SER A 543 14.51 1.57 -28.20
C SER A 543 14.73 0.12 -27.83
N GLY A 544 13.79 -0.47 -27.11
CA GLY A 544 13.76 -1.89 -26.79
C GLY A 544 13.81 -2.14 -25.28
N THR A 545 14.96 -2.58 -24.78
CA THR A 545 15.10 -2.92 -23.36
C THR A 545 15.17 -1.65 -22.51
N GLN A 546 14.69 -1.75 -21.27
CA GLN A 546 14.67 -0.64 -20.30
C GLN A 546 16.04 0.03 -20.14
N ASN A 547 16.01 1.31 -19.75
CA ASN A 547 17.17 2.15 -19.47
C ASN A 547 16.79 3.26 -18.48
N PHE A 548 17.60 4.32 -18.39
CA PHE A 548 17.33 5.50 -17.57
C PHE A 548 17.42 6.76 -18.41
N LYS A 549 16.59 7.76 -18.09
CA LYS A 549 16.64 9.09 -18.72
C LYS A 549 17.25 10.11 -17.78
N LEU A 550 17.97 11.06 -18.36
CA LEU A 550 18.69 12.12 -17.67
C LEU A 550 18.13 13.48 -18.14
N ALA A 551 17.54 14.20 -17.20
CA ALA A 551 16.93 15.50 -17.41
C ALA A 551 17.62 16.59 -16.57
N PRO A 552 17.87 17.80 -17.10
CA PRO A 552 18.41 18.89 -16.31
C PRO A 552 17.40 19.35 -15.25
N LEU A 553 17.79 19.28 -13.98
CA LEU A 553 16.88 19.48 -12.86
C LEU A 553 16.24 20.87 -12.85
N HIS A 554 16.97 21.90 -13.29
CA HIS A 554 16.46 23.28 -13.37
C HIS A 554 15.30 23.48 -14.35
N LEU A 555 15.05 22.52 -15.26
CA LEU A 555 13.89 22.55 -16.13
C LEU A 555 12.63 22.01 -15.43
N VAL A 556 12.79 21.35 -14.29
CA VAL A 556 11.70 21.07 -13.37
C VAL A 556 11.39 22.35 -12.61
N ASP A 557 10.40 23.12 -13.07
CA ASP A 557 10.05 24.45 -12.53
C ASP A 557 9.96 24.45 -11.00
N GLY A 558 10.82 25.25 -10.34
CA GLY A 558 10.79 25.46 -8.89
C GLY A 558 11.57 24.48 -8.04
N VAL A 559 12.38 23.58 -8.61
CA VAL A 559 13.24 22.63 -7.85
C VAL A 559 14.56 23.25 -7.35
N LEU A 560 14.78 24.56 -7.54
CA LEU A 560 16.02 25.26 -7.15
C LEU A 560 15.77 26.63 -6.54
#